data_AF-A0A2E7SZY7-F1
#
_entry.id   AF-A0A2E7SZY7-F1
#
_cell.length_a   1.000
_cell.length_b   1.000
_cell.length_c   1.000
_cell.angle_alpha   90.00
_cell.angle_beta   90.00
_cell.angle_gamma   90.00
#
_symmetry.space_group_name_H-M   'P 1'
#
loop_
_entity.id
_entity.type
_entity.pdbx_description
1 polymer ?
#
loop_
_entity_poly.entity_id
_entity_poly.type
_entity_poly.pdbx_seq_one_letter_code
_entity_poly.pdbx_strand_id
1 'polypeptide(L)'
;MQPVRHILGALLFEQGHIEEAEEVYRADIKLWKDNMWGLLGLKLCLEARGDAPEELAEVTALFNERSSRADIVPAKTCFCAQDALAKSCCD
;
A
#
# COMPACT_ATOMS: atom_id res chain seq x y z
N MET A 1 12.96 11.92 -3.21
CA MET A 1 11.60 12.44 -3.47
C MET A 1 10.70 11.24 -3.69
N GLN A 2 9.61 11.09 -2.93
CA GLN A 2 8.62 10.03 -3.17
C GLN A 2 7.68 10.42 -4.33
N PRO A 3 7.29 9.49 -5.23
CA PRO A 3 6.28 9.75 -6.24
C PRO A 3 4.96 10.23 -5.61
N VAL A 4 4.34 11.25 -6.20
CA VAL A 4 3.10 11.88 -5.68
C VAL A 4 1.98 10.86 -5.46
N ARG A 5 1.87 9.86 -6.33
CA ARG A 5 0.86 8.80 -6.23
C ARG A 5 1.00 7.91 -4.98
N HIS A 6 2.20 7.74 -4.42
CA HIS A 6 2.37 7.02 -3.15
C HIS A 6 1.83 7.83 -1.98
N ILE A 7 2.07 9.15 -1.99
CA ILE A 7 1.54 10.08 -0.98
C ILE A 7 0.02 10.15 -1.09
N LEU A 8 -0.51 10.35 -2.30
CA LEU A 8 -1.94 10.44 -2.54
C LEU A 8 -2.68 9.17 -2.13
N GLY A 9 -2.20 7.99 -2.57
CA GLY A 9 -2.80 6.72 -2.20
C GLY A 9 -2.74 6.44 -0.69
N ALA A 10 -1.66 6.85 -0.01
CA ALA A 10 -1.56 6.69 1.45
C ALA A 10 -2.59 7.55 2.19
N LEU A 11 -2.71 8.82 1.82
CA LEU A 11 -3.62 9.76 2.47
C LEU A 11 -5.09 9.45 2.20
N LEU A 12 -5.42 8.98 0.99
CA LEU A 12 -6.77 8.49 0.66
C LEU A 12 -7.13 7.27 1.52
N PHE A 13 -6.21 6.29 1.59
CA PHE A 13 -6.41 5.08 2.39
C PHE A 13 -6.59 5.41 3.88
N GLU A 14 -5.74 6.26 4.44
CA GLU A 14 -5.81 6.71 5.84
C GLU A 14 -7.16 7.34 6.18
N GLN A 15 -7.73 8.12 5.26
CA GLN A 15 -9.02 8.79 5.41
C GLN A 15 -10.22 7.87 5.13
N GLY A 16 -9.99 6.61 4.77
CA GLY A 16 -11.04 5.64 4.48
C GLY A 16 -11.59 5.69 3.05
N HIS A 17 -10.98 6.47 2.15
CA HIS A 17 -11.31 6.49 0.72
C HIS A 17 -10.66 5.30 0.01
N ILE A 18 -11.11 4.09 0.33
CA ILE A 18 -10.45 2.84 -0.09
C ILE A 18 -10.50 2.67 -1.61
N GLU A 19 -11.64 2.93 -2.25
CA GLU A 19 -11.82 2.76 -3.69
C GLU A 19 -10.94 3.73 -4.49
N GLU A 20 -10.88 5.00 -4.08
CA GLU A 20 -10.02 6.01 -4.71
C GLU A 20 -8.54 5.67 -4.52
N ALA A 21 -8.15 5.18 -3.33
CA ALA A 21 -6.78 4.75 -3.07
C ALA A 21 -6.40 3.56 -3.97
N GLU A 22 -7.30 2.59 -4.12
CA GLU A 22 -7.09 1.41 -4.98
C GLU A 22 -6.87 1.82 -6.44
N GLU A 23 -7.67 2.75 -6.98
CA GLU A 23 -7.49 3.27 -8.33
C GLU A 23 -6.10 3.89 -8.53
N VAL A 24 -5.63 4.67 -7.55
CA VAL A 24 -4.29 5.28 -7.58
C VAL A 24 -3.20 4.21 -7.63
N TYR A 25 -3.30 3.14 -6.82
CA TYR A 25 -2.30 2.08 -6.81
C TYR A 25 -2.35 1.19 -8.05
N ARG A 26 -3.54 0.88 -8.58
CA ARG A 26 -3.67 0.15 -9.85
C ARG A 26 -3.08 0.96 -11.01
N ALA A 27 -3.29 2.28 -11.02
CA ALA A 27 -2.66 3.16 -12.01
C ALA A 27 -1.13 3.22 -11.85
N ASP A 28 -0.61 3.24 -10.62
CA ASP A 28 0.83 3.18 -10.34
C ASP A 28 1.45 1.89 -10.88
N ILE A 29 0.91 0.73 -10.52
CA ILE A 29 1.44 -0.59 -10.92
C ILE A 29 1.34 -0.78 -12.44
N LYS A 30 0.31 -0.24 -13.09
CA LYS A 30 0.22 -0.28 -14.56
C LYS A 30 1.38 0.45 -15.24
N LEU A 31 1.82 1.58 -14.69
CA LEU A 31 2.92 2.36 -15.22
C LEU A 31 4.29 1.82 -14.79
N TRP A 32 4.40 1.39 -13.54
CA TRP A 32 5.61 0.86 -12.91
C TRP A 32 5.34 -0.53 -12.36
N LYS A 33 5.43 -1.50 -13.28
CA LYS A 33 5.06 -2.89 -13.04
C LYS A 33 5.74 -3.46 -11.80
N ASP A 34 4.94 -4.11 -10.98
CA ASP A 34 5.33 -4.84 -9.76
C ASP A 34 6.25 -4.05 -8.82
N ASN A 35 6.12 -2.73 -8.78
CA ASN A 35 6.89 -1.93 -7.82
C ASN A 35 6.34 -2.19 -6.41
N MET A 36 7.24 -2.41 -5.45
CA MET A 36 6.89 -2.79 -4.07
C MET A 36 5.91 -1.81 -3.40
N TRP A 37 6.03 -0.51 -3.67
CA TRP A 37 5.19 0.53 -3.05
C TRP A 37 3.74 0.47 -3.56
N GLY A 38 3.56 0.36 -4.87
CA GLY A 38 2.24 0.16 -5.48
C GLY A 38 1.59 -1.14 -5.01
N LEU A 39 2.38 -2.23 -4.93
CA LEU A 39 1.94 -3.52 -4.43
C LEU A 39 1.51 -3.46 -2.95
N LEU A 40 2.27 -2.77 -2.09
CA LEU A 40 1.89 -2.55 -0.69
C LEU A 40 0.55 -1.80 -0.59
N GLY A 41 0.40 -0.72 -1.36
CA GLY A 41 -0.81 0.07 -1.37
C GLY A 41 -2.04 -0.72 -1.81
N LEU A 42 -1.92 -1.48 -2.91
CA LEU A 42 -2.98 -2.35 -3.40
C LEU A 42 -3.31 -3.45 -2.39
N LYS A 43 -2.30 -4.09 -1.80
CA LYS A 43 -2.47 -5.09 -0.73
C LYS A 43 -3.32 -4.53 0.42
N LEU A 44 -2.99 -3.34 0.92
CA LEU A 44 -3.73 -2.69 2.01
C LEU A 44 -5.20 -2.42 1.62
N CYS A 45 -5.46 -1.98 0.39
CA CYS A 45 -6.82 -1.76 -0.11
C CYS A 45 -7.63 -3.06 -0.16
N LEU A 46 -7.02 -4.14 -0.67
CA LEU A 46 -7.64 -5.46 -0.74
C LEU A 46 -7.91 -6.06 0.65
N GLU A 47 -6.99 -5.85 1.60
CA GLU A 47 -7.19 -6.23 3.01
C GLU A 47 -8.36 -5.46 3.64
N ALA A 48 -8.48 -4.17 3.37
CA ALA A 48 -9.57 -3.34 3.88
C ALA A 48 -10.93 -3.72 3.28
N ARG A 49 -10.99 -4.05 1.98
CA ARG A 49 -12.22 -4.44 1.28
C ARG A 49 -12.69 -5.84 1.68
N GLY A 50 -11.76 -6.78 1.87
CA GLY A 50 -12.04 -8.11 2.43
C GLY A 50 -12.87 -9.05 1.56
N ASP A 51 -13.07 -8.73 0.27
CA ASP A 51 -13.96 -9.46 -0.65
C ASP A 51 -13.23 -10.15 -1.82
N ALA A 52 -11.91 -9.99 -1.93
CA ALA A 52 -11.10 -10.50 -3.03
C ALA A 52 -9.89 -11.33 -2.54
N PRO A 53 -10.12 -12.49 -1.89
CA PRO A 53 -9.06 -13.27 -1.23
C PRO A 53 -8.01 -13.83 -2.20
N GLU A 54 -8.40 -14.20 -3.41
CA GLU A 54 -7.48 -14.73 -4.43
C GLU A 54 -6.52 -13.65 -4.93
N GLU A 55 -7.05 -12.46 -5.28
CA GLU A 55 -6.24 -11.31 -5.71
C GLU A 55 -5.32 -10.85 -4.56
N LEU A 56 -5.85 -10.80 -3.33
CA LEU A 56 -5.05 -10.45 -2.16
C LEU A 56 -3.86 -11.40 -1.98
N ALA A 57 -4.06 -12.72 -2.17
CA ALA A 57 -2.99 -13.70 -2.08
C ALA A 57 -1.92 -13.49 -3.16
N GLU A 58 -2.32 -13.21 -4.41
CA GLU A 58 -1.41 -12.92 -5.52
C GLU A 58 -0.59 -11.65 -5.26
N VAL A 59 -1.27 -10.54 -4.94
CA VAL A 59 -0.63 -9.25 -4.67
C VAL A 59 0.31 -9.35 -3.46
N THR A 60 -0.07 -10.12 -2.43
CA THR A 60 0.78 -10.37 -1.26
C THR A 60 2.04 -11.16 -1.62
N ALA A 61 1.91 -12.20 -2.46
CA ALA A 61 3.06 -12.96 -2.92
C ALA A 61 4.04 -12.09 -3.72
N LEU A 62 3.52 -11.28 -4.65
CA LEU A 62 4.31 -10.32 -5.42
C LEU A 62 4.97 -9.28 -4.51
N PHE A 63 4.24 -8.72 -3.55
CA PHE A 63 4.80 -7.76 -2.60
C PHE A 63 5.98 -8.37 -1.84
N ASN A 64 5.81 -9.57 -1.29
CA ASN A 64 6.87 -10.26 -0.54
C ASN A 64 8.11 -10.54 -1.40
N GLU A 65 7.92 -10.94 -2.65
CA GLU A 65 9.02 -11.15 -3.60
C GLU A 65 9.77 -9.84 -3.87
N ARG A 66 9.03 -8.77 -4.17
CA ARG A 66 9.58 -7.45 -4.57
C ARG A 66 10.14 -6.68 -3.38
N SER A 67 9.72 -6.98 -2.15
CA SER A 67 10.24 -6.41 -0.91
C SER A 67 11.38 -7.21 -0.28
N SER A 68 11.73 -8.37 -0.82
CA SER A 68 12.67 -9.33 -0.22
C SER A 68 14.06 -8.77 0.13
N ARG A 69 14.45 -7.65 -0.51
CA ARG A 69 15.75 -6.98 -0.30
C ARG A 69 15.64 -5.63 0.39
N ALA A 70 14.45 -5.23 0.84
CA ALA A 70 14.26 -3.96 1.53
C ALA A 70 14.83 -4.06 2.95
N ASP A 71 15.66 -3.09 3.35
CA ASP A 71 16.18 -3.01 4.73
C ASP A 71 15.05 -2.81 5.75
N ILE A 72 13.99 -2.10 5.33
CA ILE A 72 12.79 -1.85 6.11
C ILE A 72 11.58 -2.11 5.21
N VAL A 73 10.67 -2.97 5.68
CA VAL A 73 9.37 -3.16 5.05
C VAL A 73 8.41 -2.13 5.65
N PRO A 74 7.95 -1.13 4.88
CA PRO A 74 7.10 -0.08 5.41
C PRO A 74 5.67 -0.59 5.63
N ALA A 75 4.99 -0.07 6.66
CA ALA A 75 3.59 -0.41 6.96
C ALA A 75 2.59 0.34 6.07
N LYS A 76 3.00 1.48 5.51
CA LYS A 76 2.23 2.34 4.60
C LYS A 76 3.14 2.83 3.48
N THR A 77 2.57 3.23 2.36
CA THR A 77 3.33 3.69 1.19
C THR A 77 3.94 5.08 1.37
N CYS A 78 3.49 5.84 2.38
CA CYS A 78 4.06 7.11 2.77
C CYS A 78 4.01 7.27 4.31
N PHE A 79 5.10 7.76 4.90
CA PHE A 79 5.16 8.09 6.33
C PHE A 79 4.42 9.38 6.70
N CYS A 80 3.84 10.09 5.73
CA CYS A 80 2.94 11.20 5.98
C CYS A 80 1.57 10.73 6.51
N ALA A 81 1.19 9.47 6.30
CA ALA A 81 -0.01 8.90 6.93
C ALA A 81 0.25 8.68 8.43
N GLN A 82 -0.65 9.15 9.29
CA GLN A 82 -0.49 9.16 10.74
C GLN A 82 -0.48 7.75 11.35
N ASP A 83 -1.08 6.78 10.68
CA ASP A 83 -1.13 5.38 11.08
C ASP A 83 0.04 4.55 10.51
N ALA A 84 1.06 5.20 9.91
CA ALA A 84 2.23 4.53 9.35
C ALA A 84 3.18 3.94 10.41
N LEU A 85 3.02 4.32 11.67
CA LEU A 85 3.75 3.78 12.80
C LEU A 85 2.75 3.10 13.76
N ALA A 86 3.05 1.88 14.21
CA ALA A 86 2.26 1.23 15.25
C ALA A 86 2.19 2.15 16.48
N LYS A 87 1.00 2.33 17.06
CA LYS A 87 0.84 3.06 18.33
C LYS A 87 1.71 2.39 19.40
N SER A 88 2.82 3.02 19.77
CA SER A 88 3.70 2.53 20.83
C SER A 88 3.88 3.52 21.98
N CYS A 89 3.16 4.65 21.97
CA CYS A 89 3.22 5.61 23.06
C CYS A 89 1.81 6.08 23.39
N CYS A 90 1.26 5.48 24.44
CA CYS A 90 0.02 5.85 25.14
C CYS A 90 -1.28 5.36 24.49
N ASP A 91 -1.66 4.14 24.83
CA ASP A 91 -3.08 3.79 25.01
C ASP A 91 -3.58 4.32 26.36
#